data_AF-A0A5K0WQK4-F1
#
_entry.id   AF-A0A5K0WQK4-F1
#
_cell.length_a   1.000
_cell.length_b   1.000
_cell.length_c   1.000
_cell.angle_alpha   90.00
_cell.angle_beta   90.00
_cell.angle_gamma   90.00
#
_symmetry.space_group_name_H-M   'P 1'
#
loop_
_entity.id
_entity.type
_entity.pdbx_description
1 polymer ?
#
loop_
_entity_poly.entity_id
_entity_poly.type
_entity_poly.pdbx_seq_one_letter_code
_entity_poly.pdbx_strand_id
1 'polypeptide(L)'
;KLGLTLEKRELCMKAVNSEAKPIRGVARDAVVKIDSWSGRANFSMVPMDDFQMILDIELLSTAKMVLMPHLRSISNMDEKSPCMVPAISVKRDKDK
;
A
#
# COMPACT_ATOMS: atom_id res chain seq x y z
N LYS A 1 -4.76 14.06 -5.14
CA LYS A 1 -3.48 14.34 -4.42
C LYS A 1 -3.69 14.00 -2.95
N LEU A 2 -2.76 13.28 -2.31
CA LEU A 2 -2.92 12.74 -0.94
C LEU A 2 -2.41 13.67 0.18
N GLY A 3 -1.93 14.87 -0.14
CA GLY A 3 -1.47 15.85 0.87
C GLY A 3 -0.20 15.46 1.63
N LEU A 4 0.59 14.51 1.11
CA LEU A 4 1.82 14.04 1.76
C LEU A 4 3.00 14.97 1.48
N THR A 5 3.80 15.23 2.51
CA THR A 5 5.11 15.90 2.39
C THR A 5 6.14 14.88 1.94
N LEU A 6 6.92 15.21 0.91
CA LEU A 6 7.89 14.30 0.31
C LEU A 6 9.32 14.78 0.56
N GLU A 7 10.15 13.88 1.06
CA GLU A 7 11.60 14.06 1.10
C GLU A 7 12.22 13.56 -0.19
N LYS A 8 13.10 14.37 -0.80
CA LYS A 8 13.86 13.95 -2.00
C LYS A 8 14.80 12.81 -1.63
N ARG A 9 14.81 11.74 -2.43
CA ARG A 9 15.80 10.66 -2.36
C ARG A 9 16.28 10.25 -3.74
N GLU A 10 17.54 9.86 -3.83
CA GLU A 10 18.17 9.33 -5.04
C GLU A 10 18.18 7.80 -4.98
N LEU A 11 16.99 7.21 -5.08
CA LEU A 11 16.79 5.76 -5.11
C LEU A 11 15.91 5.39 -6.28
N CYS A 12 16.06 4.17 -6.78
CA CYS A 12 15.19 3.62 -7.82
C CYS A 12 14.44 2.40 -7.30
N MET A 13 13.22 2.19 -7.80
CA MET A 13 12.42 1.00 -7.55
C MET A 13 12.19 0.28 -8.87
N LYS A 14 12.33 -1.05 -8.85
CA LYS A 14 12.15 -1.90 -10.02
C LYS A 14 11.07 -2.94 -9.73
N ALA A 15 10.04 -3.00 -10.57
CA ALA A 15 9.14 -4.14 -10.61
C ALA A 15 9.80 -5.29 -11.39
N VAL A 16 9.47 -6.54 -11.06
CA VAL A 16 10.18 -7.75 -11.55
C VAL A 16 10.43 -7.74 -13.06
N ASN A 17 9.46 -7.27 -13.85
CA ASN A 17 9.52 -7.27 -15.33
C ASN A 17 9.51 -5.87 -15.95
N SER A 18 9.92 -4.84 -15.21
CA SER A 18 9.91 -3.45 -15.71
C SER A 18 11.27 -2.80 -15.55
N GLU A 19 11.52 -1.71 -16.27
CA GLU A 19 12.68 -0.86 -16.02
C GLU A 19 12.61 -0.24 -14.62
N ALA A 20 13.77 0.01 -14.03
CA ALA A 20 13.85 0.71 -12.75
C ALA A 20 13.40 2.16 -12.93
N LYS A 21 12.45 2.60 -12.10
CA LYS A 21 11.93 3.97 -12.10
C LYS A 21 12.45 4.72 -10.87
N PRO A 22 12.79 6.01 -10.98
CA PRO A 22 13.25 6.79 -9.84
C PRO A 22 12.13 6.98 -8.82
N ILE A 23 12.48 6.92 -7.54
CA ILE A 23 11.62 7.33 -6.44
C ILE A 23 11.59 8.86 -6.42
N ARG A 24 10.42 9.46 -6.65
CA ARG A 24 10.23 10.92 -6.67
C ARG A 24 10.41 11.55 -5.28
N GLY A 25 10.11 10.77 -4.25
CA GLY A 25 10.35 11.15 -2.87
C GLY A 25 9.78 10.11 -1.90
N VAL A 26 10.09 10.29 -0.62
CA VAL A 26 9.59 9.44 0.46
C VAL A 26 8.70 10.28 1.37
N ALA A 27 7.47 9.83 1.59
CA ALA A 27 6.61 10.34 2.65
C ALA A 27 6.93 9.55 3.92
N ARG A 28 7.42 10.23 4.96
CA ARG A 28 7.69 9.60 6.25
C ARG A 28 6.51 9.70 7.19
N ASP A 29 6.33 8.68 8.02
CA ASP A 29 5.38 8.68 9.14
C ASP A 29 3.95 9.05 8.74
N ALA A 30 3.55 8.69 7.51
CA ALA A 30 2.24 8.99 6.99
C ALA A 30 1.19 8.17 7.75
N VAL A 31 0.11 8.84 8.17
CA VAL A 31 -1.01 8.18 8.84
C VAL A 31 -1.76 7.33 7.82
N VAL A 32 -1.82 6.02 8.09
CA VAL A 32 -2.60 5.05 7.31
C VAL A 32 -3.82 4.68 8.11
N LYS A 33 -4.98 4.69 7.48
CA LYS A 33 -6.24 4.19 8.06
C LYS A 33 -6.81 3.12 7.14
N ILE A 34 -7.07 1.96 7.71
CA ILE A 34 -7.70 0.82 7.03
C ILE A 34 -8.83 0.38 7.95
N ASP A 35 -10.05 0.74 7.57
CA ASP A 35 -11.25 0.50 8.38
C ASP A 35 -11.06 1.05 9.82
N SER A 36 -11.18 0.19 10.84
CA SER A 36 -11.00 0.56 12.25
C SER A 36 -9.53 0.69 12.69
N TRP A 37 -8.59 0.22 11.88
CA TRP A 37 -7.16 0.28 12.18
C TRP A 37 -6.53 1.59 11.70
N SER A 38 -5.64 2.15 12.52
CA SER A 38 -4.78 3.26 12.11
C SER A 38 -3.34 3.06 12.56
N GLY A 39 -2.39 3.39 11.69
CA GLY A 39 -0.97 3.30 11.99
C GLY A 39 -0.17 4.35 11.24
N ARG A 40 1.16 4.27 11.35
CA ARG A 40 2.09 5.10 10.58
C ARG A 40 2.97 4.23 9.70
N ALA A 41 3.21 4.67 8.48
CA ALA A 41 4.06 3.99 7.52
C ALA A 41 4.84 4.98 6.67
N ASN A 42 5.98 4.52 6.15
CA ASN A 42 6.76 5.28 5.16
C ASN A 42 6.35 4.84 3.77
N PHE A 43 6.14 5.78 2.85
CA PHE A 43 5.79 5.49 1.47
C PHE A 43 6.81 6.06 0.50
N SER A 44 7.25 5.24 -0.45
CA SER A 44 8.02 5.69 -1.61
C SER A 44 7.07 6.09 -2.73
N MET A 45 7.16 7.33 -3.19
CA MET A 45 6.40 7.81 -4.34
C MET A 45 7.13 7.43 -5.63
N VAL A 46 6.59 6.45 -6.36
CA VAL A 46 7.17 5.97 -7.62
C VAL A 46 6.13 6.07 -8.73
N PRO A 47 6.50 6.48 -9.96
CA PRO A 47 5.61 6.34 -11.11
C PRO A 47 5.34 4.86 -11.35
N MET A 48 4.10 4.41 -11.20
CA MET A 48 3.69 3.02 -11.40
C MET A 48 2.53 2.98 -12.39
N ASP A 49 2.53 1.95 -13.24
CA ASP A 49 1.52 1.81 -14.29
C ASP A 49 0.32 1.01 -13.77
N ASP A 50 0.55 0.09 -12.83
CA ASP A 50 -0.44 -0.92 -12.46
C ASP A 50 -1.31 -0.63 -11.22
N PHE A 51 -0.76 0.12 -10.27
CA PHE A 51 -1.38 0.33 -8.96
C PHE A 51 -1.16 1.77 -8.50
N GLN A 52 -2.17 2.33 -7.84
CA GLN A 52 -2.03 3.65 -7.20
C GLN A 52 -1.20 3.58 -5.92
N MET A 53 -1.19 2.41 -5.26
CA MET A 53 -0.49 2.15 -4.00
C MET A 53 -0.22 0.64 -3.89
N ILE A 54 0.91 0.29 -3.31
CA ILE A 54 1.26 -1.08 -2.94
C ILE A 54 1.54 -1.05 -1.43
N LEU A 55 0.93 -1.97 -0.69
CA LEU A 55 1.24 -2.20 0.72
C LEU A 55 2.18 -3.39 0.78
N ASP A 56 3.30 -3.24 1.48
CA ASP A 56 4.23 -4.34 1.69
C ASP A 56 3.68 -5.31 2.74
N ILE A 57 4.28 -6.50 2.76
CA ILE A 57 3.90 -7.54 3.72
C ILE A 57 4.32 -7.18 5.15
N GLU A 58 5.36 -6.34 5.31
CA GLU A 58 5.83 -5.87 6.62
C GLU A 58 4.84 -4.93 7.30
N LEU A 59 4.21 -4.02 6.55
CA LEU A 59 3.12 -3.18 7.03
C LEU A 59 1.91 -4.01 7.44
N LEU A 60 1.53 -4.99 6.61
CA LEU A 60 0.43 -5.90 6.95
C LEU A 60 0.73 -6.69 8.22
N SER A 61 1.95 -7.22 8.36
CA SER A 61 2.42 -7.91 9.57
C SER A 61 2.35 -7.00 10.80
N THR A 62 2.85 -5.77 10.69
CA THR A 62 2.80 -4.77 11.77
C THR A 62 1.37 -4.41 12.15
N ALA A 63 0.47 -4.35 11.17
CA ALA A 63 -0.96 -4.11 11.37
C ALA A 63 -1.74 -5.35 11.86
N LYS A 64 -1.07 -6.50 12.05
CA LYS A 64 -1.69 -7.81 12.32
C LYS A 64 -2.75 -8.20 11.29
N MET A 65 -2.52 -7.84 10.03
CA MET A 65 -3.43 -8.07 8.93
C MET A 65 -3.01 -9.28 8.08
N VAL A 66 -4.00 -10.07 7.67
CA VAL A 66 -3.83 -11.23 6.78
C VAL A 66 -4.67 -11.02 5.52
N LEU A 67 -4.05 -11.18 4.36
CA LEU A 67 -4.76 -11.19 3.09
C LEU A 67 -5.53 -12.51 2.94
N MET A 68 -6.81 -12.44 2.61
CA MET A 68 -7.67 -13.60 2.35
C MET A 68 -8.18 -13.55 0.91
N PRO A 69 -7.39 -14.01 -0.09
CA PRO A 69 -7.75 -13.86 -1.50
C PRO A 69 -9.06 -14.57 -1.87
N HIS A 70 -9.31 -15.75 -1.29
CA HIS A 70 -10.51 -16.53 -1.54
C HIS A 70 -11.79 -15.81 -1.12
N LEU A 71 -11.74 -15.03 -0.02
CA LEU A 71 -12.86 -14.21 0.44
C LEU A 71 -12.87 -12.82 -0.17
N ARG A 72 -11.84 -12.47 -0.96
CA ARG A 72 -11.58 -11.10 -1.42
C ARG A 72 -11.63 -10.12 -0.25
N SER A 73 -10.87 -10.38 0.81
CA SER A 73 -10.85 -9.53 1.98
C SER A 73 -9.46 -9.46 2.62
N ILE A 74 -9.29 -8.47 3.49
CA ILE A 74 -8.16 -8.34 4.41
C ILE A 74 -8.73 -8.49 5.82
N SER A 75 -8.19 -9.42 6.59
CA SER A 75 -8.61 -9.63 7.97
C SER A 75 -7.60 -9.00 8.92
N ASN A 76 -8.04 -8.04 9.72
CA ASN A 76 -7.32 -7.60 10.91
C ASN A 76 -7.51 -8.66 12.01
N MET A 77 -6.42 -9.25 12.45
CA MET A 77 -6.36 -10.30 13.45
C MET A 77 -6.00 -9.76 14.84
N ASP A 78 -6.16 -8.45 15.09
CA ASP A 78 -5.96 -7.91 16.43
C ASP A 78 -6.97 -8.50 17.42
N GLU A 79 -6.45 -9.05 18.52
CA GLU A 79 -7.24 -9.76 19.54
C GLU A 79 -8.34 -8.91 20.16
N LYS A 80 -8.15 -7.58 20.25
CA LYS A 80 -9.11 -6.69 20.91
C LYS A 80 -10.21 -6.23 19.98
N SER A 81 -9.94 -6.19 18.67
CA SER A 81 -10.88 -5.68 17.68
C SER A 81 -10.61 -6.31 16.30
N PRO A 82 -10.93 -7.60 16.12
CA PRO A 82 -10.79 -8.22 14.82
C PRO A 82 -11.80 -7.60 13.86
N CYS A 83 -11.38 -7.37 12.62
CA CYS A 83 -12.29 -6.90 11.58
C CYS A 83 -11.93 -7.51 10.23
N MET A 84 -12.93 -7.62 9.34
CA MET A 84 -12.72 -8.06 7.97
C MET A 84 -13.09 -6.91 7.04
N VAL A 85 -12.10 -6.48 6.26
CA VAL A 85 -12.24 -5.40 5.29
C VAL A 85 -12.43 -6.03 3.91
N PRO A 86 -13.60 -5.88 3.26
CA PRO A 86 -13.79 -6.35 1.89
C PRO A 86 -12.82 -5.66 0.95
N ALA A 87 -12.18 -6.44 0.08
CA ALA A 87 -11.29 -5.96 -0.97
C ALA A 87 -12.03 -6.03 -2.32
N ILE A 88 -12.04 -4.92 -3.03
CA ILE A 88 -12.65 -4.83 -4.36
C ILE A 88 -11.54 -4.98 -5.39
N SER A 89 -11.63 -5.99 -6.25
CA SER A 89 -10.78 -6.10 -7.42
C SER A 89 -11.25 -5.12 -8.48
N VAL A 90 -10.50 -4.03 -8.67
CA VAL A 90 -10.76 -3.08 -9.74
C VAL A 90 -10.16 -3.64 -11.02
N LYS A 91 -11.01 -4.10 -11.95
CA LYS A 91 -10.57 -4.37 -13.32
C LYS A 91 -10.28 -3.03 -13.99
N ARG A 92 -9.07 -2.86 -14.53
CA ARG A 92 -8.75 -1.73 -15.41
C ARG A 92 -8.88 -2.21 -16.84
N ASP A 93 -9.66 -1.48 -17.64
CA ASP A 93 -9.65 -1.65 -19.09
C ASP A 93 -8.24 -1.36 -19.60
N LYS A 94 -7.72 -2.24 -20.45
CA LYS A 94 -6.37 -2.11 -21.04
C LYS A 94 -6.30 -1.07 -22.16
N ASP A 95 -7.40 -0.40 -22.47
CA ASP A 95 -7.49 0.59 -23.53
C ASP A 95 -7.85 1.97 -22.97
N LYS A 96 -6.84 2.70 -22.52
CA LYS A 96 -6.74 4.17 -22.57
C LYS A 96 -5.34 4.66 -22.25
#